data_AF-A0A539CWJ8-F1
#
_entry.id   AF-A0A539CWJ8-F1
#
_cell.length_a   1.000
_cell.length_b   1.000
_cell.length_c   1.000
_cell.angle_alpha   90.00
_cell.angle_beta   90.00
_cell.angle_gamma   90.00
#
_symmetry.space_group_name_H-M   'P 1'
#
loop_
_entity.id
_entity.type
_entity.pdbx_description
1 polymer ?
#
loop_
_entity_poly.entity_id
_entity_poly.type
_entity_poly.pdbx_seq_one_letter_code
_entity_poly.pdbx_strand_id
1 'polypeptide(L)' 'MTAFNVVRFLVKPGREQEFLDAHRNVEADWPGLKKVNMIKTGERSYCIIGEWADMADLAAAE' A
#
# COMPACT_ATOMS: atom_id res chain seq x y z
N MET A 1 13.47 -13.99 4.51
CA MET A 1 13.62 -13.58 3.09
C MET A 1 12.61 -12.47 2.87
N THR A 2 13.02 -11.34 2.27
CA THR A 2 12.13 -10.19 2.04
C THR A 2 10.86 -10.62 1.32
N ALA A 3 9.71 -10.17 1.81
CA ALA A 3 8.42 -10.41 1.18
C ALA A 3 7.90 -9.13 0.51
N PHE A 4 7.09 -9.30 -0.53
CA PHE A 4 6.44 -8.20 -1.23
C PHE A 4 4.97 -8.56 -1.48
N ASN A 5 4.10 -7.56 -1.34
CA ASN A 5 2.72 -7.64 -1.78
C ASN A 5 2.40 -6.49 -2.74
N VAL A 6 1.40 -6.71 -3.60
CA VAL A 6 0.85 -5.68 -4.48
C VAL A 6 -0.66 -5.68 -4.34
N VAL A 7 -1.24 -4.55 -3.94
CA VAL A 7 -2.70 -4.37 -3.91
C VAL A 7 -3.09 -3.38 -5.00
N ARG A 8 -4.04 -3.77 -5.84
CA ARG A 8 -4.57 -2.93 -6.92
C ARG A 8 -5.89 -2.32 -6.49
N PHE A 9 -6.02 -1.01 -6.68
CA PHE A 9 -7.21 -0.24 -6.35
C PHE A 9 -7.83 0.34 -7.61
N LEU A 10 -9.16 0.30 -7.65
CA LEU A 10 -9.97 1.14 -8.52
C LEU A 10 -10.80 2.07 -7.63
N VAL A 11 -10.44 3.35 -7.60
CA VAL A 11 -11.04 4.34 -6.71
C VAL A 11 -12.37 4.81 -7.28
N LYS A 12 -13.34 5.04 -6.37
CA LYS A 12 -14.63 5.62 -6.72
C LYS A 12 -14.43 6.99 -7.39
N PRO A 13 -15.23 7.37 -8.40
CA PRO A 13 -15.13 8.68 -9.03
C PRO A 13 -15.19 9.83 -8.02
N GLY A 14 -14.27 10.79 -8.13
CA GLY A 14 -14.22 11.98 -7.28
C GLY A 14 -13.65 11.76 -5.87
N ARG A 15 -13.11 10.57 -5.58
CA ARG A 15 -12.54 10.22 -4.25
C ARG A 15 -11.04 9.93 -4.29
N GLU A 16 -10.35 10.26 -5.37
CA GLU A 16 -8.92 10.01 -5.53
C GLU A 16 -8.08 10.74 -4.46
N GLN A 17 -8.41 11.99 -4.16
CA GLN A 17 -7.67 12.76 -3.17
C GLN A 17 -7.85 12.19 -1.76
N GLU A 18 -9.09 11.88 -1.37
CA GLU A 18 -9.40 11.22 -0.11
C GLU A 18 -8.68 9.87 0.01
N PHE A 19 -8.66 9.09 -1.06
CA PHE A 19 -7.89 7.85 -1.13
C PHE A 19 -6.40 8.08 -0.91
N LEU A 20 -5.79 9.05 -1.61
CA LEU A 20 -4.36 9.33 -1.45
C LEU A 20 -4.01 9.83 -0.05
N ASP A 21 -4.84 10.67 0.54
CA ASP A 21 -4.60 11.21 1.87
C ASP A 21 -4.73 10.13 2.96
N ALA A 22 -5.67 9.19 2.81
CA ALA A 22 -5.79 8.03 3.69
C ALA A 22 -4.55 7.10 3.65
N HIS A 23 -3.78 7.10 2.57
CA HIS A 23 -2.60 6.23 2.40
C HIS A 23 -1.26 6.96 2.55
N ARG A 24 -1.27 8.27 2.84
CA ARG A 24 -0.05 9.10 2.89
C ARG A 24 0.91 8.72 4.02
N ASN A 25 0.38 8.24 5.15
CA ASN A 25 1.14 7.97 6.36
C ASN A 25 1.17 6.48 6.75
N VAL A 26 0.76 5.59 5.84
CA VAL A 26 0.60 4.16 6.13
C VAL A 26 1.93 3.46 6.49
N GLU A 27 3.08 4.07 6.15
CA GLU A 27 4.40 3.54 6.50
C GLU A 27 4.68 3.50 8.00
N ALA A 28 4.01 4.33 8.80
CA ALA A 28 4.40 4.53 10.20
C ALA A 28 3.92 3.42 11.15
N ASP A 29 2.91 2.64 10.76
CA ASP A 29 2.10 1.89 11.70
C ASP A 29 2.22 0.36 11.61
N TRP A 30 2.99 -0.18 10.65
CA TRP A 30 3.06 -1.63 10.41
C TRP A 30 4.40 -2.25 10.81
N PRO A 31 4.43 -3.08 11.89
CA PRO A 31 5.62 -3.85 12.25
C PRO A 31 6.12 -4.69 11.06
N GLY A 32 7.42 -4.61 10.79
CA GLY A 32 8.07 -5.37 9.72
C GLY A 32 7.92 -4.79 8.30
N LEU A 33 7.11 -3.74 8.11
CA LEU A 33 7.10 -2.96 6.87
C LEU A 33 8.40 -2.15 6.77
N LYS A 34 9.09 -2.27 5.63
CA LYS A 34 10.31 -1.52 5.34
C LYS A 34 10.06 -0.31 4.46
N LYS A 35 9.12 -0.43 3.53
CA LYS A 35 8.81 0.62 2.55
C LYS A 35 7.43 0.39 1.94
N VAL A 36 6.73 1.47 1.63
CA VAL A 36 5.52 1.43 0.83
C VAL A 36 5.63 2.39 -0.36
N ASN A 37 5.05 2.02 -1.49
CA ASN A 37 4.97 2.92 -2.64
C ASN A 37 3.55 2.90 -3.19
N MET A 38 2.93 4.08 -3.28
CA MET A 38 1.67 4.29 -4.00
C MET A 38 1.95 4.73 -5.43
N ILE A 39 1.49 3.95 -6.42
CA ILE A 39 1.74 4.17 -7.84
C ILE A 39 0.40 4.38 -8.55
N LYS A 40 0.23 5.52 -9.23
CA LYS A 40 -0.90 5.71 -10.15
C LYS A 40 -0.64 4.94 -11.44
N THR A 41 -1.54 4.04 -11.80
CA THR A 41 -1.42 3.15 -12.98
C THR A 41 -2.40 3.52 -14.10
N GLY A 42 -3.35 4.41 -13.83
CA GLY A 42 -4.33 4.88 -14.81
C GLY A 42 -5.31 5.87 -14.21
N GLU A 43 -6.38 6.17 -14.94
CA GLU A 43 -7.50 6.94 -14.41
C GLU A 43 -8.12 6.18 -13.23
N ARG A 44 -8.18 6.82 -12.05
CA ARG A 44 -8.68 6.25 -10.78
C ARG A 44 -8.02 4.93 -10.36
N SER A 45 -6.92 4.55 -10.99
CA SER A 45 -6.31 3.24 -10.83
C SER A 45 -4.94 3.38 -10.17
N TYR A 46 -4.73 2.61 -9.10
CA TYR A 46 -3.52 2.68 -8.29
C TYR A 46 -3.04 1.28 -7.89
N CYS A 47 -1.74 1.16 -7.64
CA CYS A 47 -1.14 0.00 -6.97
C CYS A 47 -0.38 0.48 -5.74
N ILE A 48 -0.54 -0.22 -4.61
CA ILE A 48 0.38 -0.12 -3.49
C ILE A 48 1.35 -1.30 -3.53
N ILE A 49 2.64 -1.03 -3.34
CA ILE A 49 3.68 -2.06 -3.22
C ILE A 49 4.29 -1.94 -1.83
N GLY A 50 4.13 -2.98 -1.02
CA GLY A 50 4.74 -3.08 0.31
C GLY A 50 5.97 -4.00 0.28
N GLU A 51 7.06 -3.53 0.88
CA GLU A 51 8.26 -4.32 1.16
C GLU A 51 8.30 -4.69 2.64
N TRP A 52 8.49 -5.97 2.94
CA TRP A 52 8.44 -6.52 4.29
C TRP A 52 9.72 -7.27 4.64
N ALA A 53 10.08 -7.32 5.93
CA ALA A 53 11.22 -8.09 6.38
C ALA A 53 11.08 -9.59 6.08
N ASP A 54 9.90 -10.17 6.29
CA ASP A 54 9.56 -11.52 5.85
C ASP A 54 8.05 -11.75 5.62
N MET A 55 7.70 -13.00 5.27
CA MET A 55 6.31 -13.41 5.01
C MET A 55 5.44 -13.42 6.27
N ALA A 56 6.01 -13.62 7.46
CA ALA A 56 5.25 -13.65 8.70
C ALA A 56 4.82 -12.23 9.09
N ASP A 57 5.72 -11.25 8.94
CA ASP A 57 5.40 -9.82 9.13
C ASP A 57 4.30 -9.37 8.17
N LEU A 58 4.40 -9.73 6.88
CA LEU A 58 3.35 -9.46 5.89
C LEU A 58 2.01 -10.11 6.27
N ALA A 59 2.02 -11.35 6.75
CA ALA A 59 0.81 -12.08 7.11
C ALA A 59 0.15 -11.55 8.39
N ALA A 60 0.92 -10.91 9.28
CA ALA A 60 0.44 -10.32 10.52
C ALA A 60 -0.05 -8.87 10.37
N ALA A 61 0.12 -8.26 9.18
CA ALA A 61 -0.38 -6.92 8.90
C ALA A 61 -1.91 -6.94 8.74
N GLU A 62 -2.62 -6.32 9.69
CA GLU A 62 -4.08 -6.14 9.71
C GLU A 62 -4.49 -4.71 9.31
#